data_AF-A0A7J4SRE8-F1
#
_entry.id   AF-A0A7J4SRE8-F1
#
_cell.length_a   1.000
_cell.length_b   1.000
_cell.length_c   1.000
_cell.angle_alpha   90.00
_cell.angle_beta   90.00
_cell.angle_gamma   90.00
#
_symmetry.space_group_name_H-M   'P 1'
#
loop_
_entity.id
_entity.type
_entity.pdbx_description
1 polymer ?
#
loop_
_entity_poly.entity_id
_entity_poly.type
_entity_poly.pdbx_seq_one_letter_code
_entity_poly.pdbx_strand_id
1 'polypeptide(L)'
;ELALVGALGDMQYPLEGMNRMIADQGIKAGRIEERIDLTLFGKHARSIRSMLLYADPYLPGITGNEELCKFIIESSGITEQQGTKWASYYDCPEEERKRLVSSLVRFLAEGGYGKLAKSLIGPVYLLPKLIPELREAQEFSTMLNACGRNGRFDLGMQLCFGNFTDEVANLLATHRKNLRDGIAFAISNMQDLGPFYLIDGRGAISENIIGVVCGMIYSTARHDKPIIGLANEEITSSELRVSITIPETGNPKPETIKISSRAAKPLVAAGVNLGAIMKECSLVVEGAGGGHRMAAGATIPKEKLEEFLAGVSHAIQKTSSV
;
A
#
# COMPACT_ATOMS: atom_id res chain seq x y z
N GLU A 1 9.52 19.08 8.13
CA GLU A 1 8.19 18.48 7.94
C GLU A 1 8.16 17.68 6.64
N LEU A 2 8.18 18.29 5.45
CA LEU A 2 8.16 17.55 4.17
C LEU A 2 9.30 16.53 3.98
N ALA A 3 10.52 16.84 4.42
CA ALA A 3 11.62 15.88 4.39
C ALA A 3 11.32 14.60 5.19
N LEU A 4 10.64 14.74 6.35
CA LEU A 4 10.22 13.60 7.15
C LEU A 4 9.09 12.82 6.46
N VAL A 5 8.11 13.52 5.87
CA VAL A 5 7.03 12.91 5.08
C VAL A 5 7.60 12.03 3.95
N GLY A 6 8.63 12.53 3.25
CA GLY A 6 9.34 11.77 2.22
C GLY A 6 10.07 10.54 2.78
N ALA A 7 10.87 10.71 3.84
CA ALA A 7 11.61 9.61 4.46
C ALA A 7 10.68 8.48 4.96
N LEU A 8 9.56 8.83 5.57
CA LEU A 8 8.53 7.89 6.00
C LEU A 8 7.83 7.18 4.82
N GLY A 9 7.64 7.89 3.71
CA GLY A 9 7.11 7.32 2.46
C GLY A 9 8.02 6.27 1.84
N ASP A 10 9.33 6.50 1.93
CA ASP A 10 10.37 5.57 1.49
C ASP A 10 10.63 4.44 2.49
N MET A 11 9.78 4.30 3.52
CA MET A 11 9.89 3.27 4.55
C MET A 11 11.24 3.33 5.29
N GLN A 12 11.85 4.51 5.42
CA GLN A 12 13.13 4.72 6.10
C GLN A 12 12.95 4.81 7.62
N TYR A 13 12.40 3.75 8.21
CA TYR A 13 12.13 3.62 9.64
C TYR A 13 12.80 2.34 10.21
N PRO A 14 13.42 2.37 11.42
CA PRO A 14 13.52 3.49 12.36
C PRO A 14 14.29 4.70 11.80
N LEU A 15 13.95 5.90 12.26
CA LEU A 15 14.66 7.12 11.83
C LEU A 15 16.08 7.10 12.41
N GLU A 16 17.07 7.00 11.53
CA GLU A 16 18.49 6.96 11.88
C GLU A 16 19.29 7.99 11.06
N GLY A 17 20.53 8.26 11.48
CA GLY A 17 21.45 9.15 10.78
C GLY A 17 20.84 10.52 10.47
N MET A 18 20.90 10.93 9.20
CA MET A 18 20.37 12.23 8.74
C MET A 18 18.86 12.37 8.98
N ASN A 19 18.07 11.29 8.86
CA ASN A 19 16.63 11.35 9.11
C ASN A 19 16.32 11.66 10.57
N ARG A 20 17.09 11.06 11.50
CA ARG A 20 16.97 11.40 12.92
C ARG A 20 17.33 12.86 13.18
N MET A 21 18.42 13.36 12.57
CA MET A 21 18.82 14.76 12.69
C MET A 21 17.73 15.73 12.21
N ILE A 22 17.07 15.43 11.08
CA ILE A 22 15.96 16.22 10.54
C ILE A 22 14.77 16.20 11.49
N ALA A 23 14.41 15.04 12.04
CA ALA A 23 13.32 14.91 13.00
C ALA A 23 13.60 15.72 14.28
N ASP A 24 14.80 15.59 14.86
CA ASP A 24 15.19 16.29 16.09
C ASP A 24 15.18 17.82 15.91
N GLN A 25 15.59 18.33 14.74
CA GLN A 25 15.49 19.76 14.43
C GLN A 25 14.02 20.23 14.39
N GLY A 26 13.14 19.45 13.77
CA GLY A 26 11.71 19.77 13.73
C GLY A 26 11.05 19.70 15.11
N ILE A 27 11.45 18.74 15.95
CA ILE A 27 10.99 18.63 17.35
C ILE A 27 11.41 19.86 18.15
N LYS A 28 12.69 20.25 18.08
CA LYS A 28 13.19 21.47 18.74
C LYS A 28 12.48 22.74 18.28
N ALA A 29 12.08 22.79 17.01
CA ALA A 29 11.32 23.92 16.45
C ALA A 29 9.80 23.85 16.72
N GLY A 30 9.33 22.84 17.44
CA GLY A 30 7.90 22.59 17.71
C GLY A 30 7.08 22.34 16.44
N ARG A 31 7.72 21.88 15.36
CA ARG A 31 7.09 21.56 14.06
C ARG A 31 6.82 20.08 13.87
N ILE A 32 7.52 19.23 14.62
CA ILE A 32 7.33 17.79 14.65
C ILE A 32 7.10 17.38 16.10
N GLU A 33 6.23 16.42 16.30
CA GLU A 33 6.03 15.74 17.56
C GLU A 33 6.11 14.23 17.34
N GLU A 34 6.89 13.54 18.17
CA GLU A 34 7.10 12.10 18.12
C GLU A 34 6.46 11.45 19.34
N ARG A 35 5.61 10.45 19.14
CA ARG A 35 4.94 9.68 20.22
C ARG A 35 4.77 8.22 19.82
N ILE A 36 4.66 7.32 20.79
CA ILE A 36 4.23 5.93 20.54
C ILE A 36 2.71 5.87 20.59
N ASP A 37 2.08 5.45 19.50
CA ASP A 37 0.62 5.45 19.36
C ASP A 37 0.14 4.40 18.33
N LEU A 38 -1.17 4.34 18.10
CA LEU A 38 -1.79 3.53 17.05
C LEU A 38 -1.24 3.92 15.67
N THR A 39 -0.78 2.96 14.88
CA THR A 39 -0.15 3.20 13.56
C THR A 39 -1.16 3.27 12.40
N LEU A 40 -2.46 3.08 12.67
CA LEU A 40 -3.50 3.15 11.64
C LEU A 40 -3.64 4.56 11.05
N PHE A 41 -4.03 4.59 9.77
CA PHE A 41 -4.38 5.80 9.04
C PHE A 41 -5.78 6.31 9.43
N GLY A 42 -5.93 7.62 9.54
CA GLY A 42 -7.19 8.35 9.61
C GLY A 42 -7.52 8.87 10.99
N LYS A 43 -6.51 8.98 11.88
CA LYS A 43 -6.74 9.27 13.31
C LYS A 43 -7.27 10.69 13.56
N HIS A 44 -6.92 11.64 12.68
CA HIS A 44 -7.37 13.03 12.76
C HIS A 44 -8.50 13.36 11.79
N ALA A 45 -8.48 12.76 10.60
CA ALA A 45 -9.33 13.18 9.47
C ALA A 45 -10.60 12.35 9.30
N ARG A 46 -10.81 11.30 10.10
CA ARG A 46 -11.95 10.38 9.95
C ARG A 46 -12.64 10.11 11.26
N SER A 47 -13.90 9.71 11.17
CA SER A 47 -14.55 9.04 12.30
C SER A 47 -13.83 7.72 12.61
N ILE A 48 -13.85 7.30 13.87
CA ILE A 48 -13.24 6.04 14.30
C ILE A 48 -13.86 4.86 13.53
N ARG A 49 -15.16 4.90 13.25
CA ARG A 49 -15.82 3.89 12.41
C ARG A 49 -15.19 3.79 11.03
N SER A 50 -15.05 4.91 10.33
CA SER A 50 -14.43 4.91 8.99
C SER A 50 -12.95 4.57 9.03
N MET A 51 -12.25 4.87 10.14
CA MET A 51 -10.86 4.46 10.36
C MET A 51 -10.74 2.93 10.40
N LEU A 52 -11.60 2.22 11.13
CA LEU A 52 -11.55 0.75 11.24
C LEU A 52 -12.11 0.04 10.01
N LEU A 53 -13.26 0.50 9.50
CA LEU A 53 -13.92 -0.12 8.36
C LEU A 53 -13.04 -0.11 7.11
N TYR A 54 -12.21 0.92 6.99
CA TYR A 54 -11.28 1.14 5.89
C TYR A 54 -9.83 1.22 6.37
N ALA A 55 -9.48 0.43 7.38
CA ALA A 55 -8.14 0.42 7.95
C ALA A 55 -7.08 0.05 6.90
N ASP A 56 -5.97 0.77 6.97
CA ASP A 56 -4.74 0.51 6.23
C ASP A 56 -3.59 0.58 7.26
N PRO A 57 -2.88 -0.54 7.54
CA PRO A 57 -3.00 -1.85 6.90
C PRO A 57 -4.36 -2.53 7.15
N TYR A 58 -4.74 -3.42 6.21
CA TYR A 58 -5.95 -4.24 6.34
C TYR A 58 -5.88 -5.09 7.61
N LEU A 59 -6.97 -5.10 8.38
CA LEU A 59 -7.11 -5.84 9.62
C LEU A 59 -8.01 -7.06 9.38
N PRO A 60 -7.46 -8.29 9.29
CA PRO A 60 -8.25 -9.48 9.02
C PRO A 60 -9.43 -9.64 9.96
N GLY A 61 -10.62 -9.88 9.39
CA GLY A 61 -11.89 -10.01 10.11
C GLY A 61 -12.56 -8.68 10.48
N ILE A 62 -11.80 -7.59 10.68
CA ILE A 62 -12.31 -6.27 11.10
C ILE A 62 -12.59 -5.37 9.90
N THR A 63 -11.61 -5.19 9.00
CA THR A 63 -11.74 -4.29 7.86
C THR A 63 -12.84 -4.77 6.92
N GLY A 64 -13.76 -3.89 6.56
CA GLY A 64 -14.95 -4.20 5.77
C GLY A 64 -16.12 -4.80 6.57
N ASN A 65 -15.95 -5.11 7.86
CA ASN A 65 -17.01 -5.65 8.71
C ASN A 65 -17.61 -4.56 9.60
N GLU A 66 -18.74 -3.98 9.17
CA GLU A 66 -19.40 -2.88 9.89
C GLU A 66 -19.85 -3.27 11.30
N GLU A 67 -20.44 -4.46 11.44
CA GLU A 67 -20.94 -4.97 12.73
C GLU A 67 -19.81 -5.16 13.73
N LEU A 68 -18.70 -5.78 13.31
CA LEU A 68 -17.55 -6.00 14.17
C LEU A 68 -16.83 -4.68 14.51
N CYS A 69 -16.70 -3.76 13.54
CA CYS A 69 -16.15 -2.43 13.80
C CYS A 69 -16.96 -1.71 14.88
N LYS A 70 -18.30 -1.70 14.74
CA LYS A 70 -19.20 -1.11 15.73
C LYS A 70 -19.03 -1.76 17.10
N PHE A 71 -19.04 -3.09 17.16
CA PHE A 71 -18.89 -3.84 18.40
C PHE A 71 -17.57 -3.52 19.14
N ILE A 72 -16.45 -3.47 18.41
CA ILE A 72 -15.12 -3.17 18.99
C ILE A 72 -15.09 -1.74 19.55
N ILE A 73 -15.69 -0.78 18.85
CA ILE A 73 -15.74 0.63 19.28
C ILE A 73 -16.59 0.77 20.56
N GLU A 74 -17.81 0.23 20.55
CA GLU A 74 -18.73 0.30 21.69
C GLU A 74 -18.15 -0.41 22.92
N SER A 75 -17.53 -1.58 22.73
CA SER A 75 -16.86 -2.34 23.81
C SER A 75 -15.66 -1.60 24.41
N SER A 76 -15.10 -0.62 23.69
CA SER A 76 -14.02 0.23 24.18
C SER A 76 -14.54 1.43 24.99
N GLY A 77 -15.87 1.59 25.10
CA GLY A 77 -16.54 2.70 25.78
C GLY A 77 -16.53 3.99 24.96
N ILE A 78 -16.24 3.91 23.66
CA ILE A 78 -16.22 5.08 22.78
C ILE A 78 -17.63 5.35 22.28
N THR A 79 -18.08 6.60 22.46
CA THR A 79 -19.31 7.08 21.83
C THR A 79 -18.96 7.71 20.48
N GLU A 80 -19.40 7.09 19.39
CA GLU A 80 -19.03 7.48 18.03
C GLU A 80 -19.53 8.88 17.62
N GLN A 81 -20.58 9.36 18.28
CA GLN A 81 -21.22 10.62 17.97
C GLN A 81 -21.26 11.51 19.21
N GLN A 82 -20.61 12.66 19.10
CA GLN A 82 -20.68 13.73 20.11
C GLN A 82 -21.51 14.87 19.53
N GLY A 83 -22.82 14.89 19.85
CA GLY A 83 -23.76 15.84 19.26
C GLY A 83 -24.01 15.55 17.78
N THR A 84 -23.68 16.50 16.90
CA THR A 84 -23.85 16.35 15.43
C THR A 84 -22.59 15.85 14.72
N LYS A 85 -21.47 15.72 15.44
CA LYS A 85 -20.18 15.37 14.86
C LYS A 85 -19.79 13.93 15.22
N TRP A 86 -19.26 13.21 14.24
CA TRP A 86 -18.64 11.91 14.46
C TRP A 86 -17.23 12.09 15.02
N ALA A 87 -16.93 11.41 16.12
CA ALA A 87 -15.65 11.51 16.81
C ALA A 87 -14.53 10.84 15.99
N SER A 88 -13.42 11.56 15.81
CA SER A 88 -12.16 11.00 15.34
C SER A 88 -11.41 10.30 16.47
N TYR A 89 -10.35 9.56 16.13
CA TYR A 89 -9.54 8.86 17.14
C TYR A 89 -9.04 9.81 18.22
N TYR A 90 -8.50 10.97 17.82
CA TYR A 90 -7.97 11.94 18.78
C TYR A 90 -9.02 12.82 19.47
N ASP A 91 -10.30 12.79 19.05
CA ASP A 91 -11.40 13.42 19.79
C ASP A 91 -11.79 12.59 21.03
N CYS A 92 -11.41 11.31 21.09
CA CYS A 92 -11.71 10.43 22.22
C CYS A 92 -10.71 10.58 23.37
N PRO A 93 -11.14 10.44 24.64
CA PRO A 93 -10.25 10.36 25.80
C PRO A 93 -9.17 9.28 25.66
N GLU A 94 -7.98 9.54 26.22
CA GLU A 94 -6.83 8.64 26.10
C GLU A 94 -7.12 7.22 26.63
N GLU A 95 -7.86 7.10 27.72
CA GLU A 95 -8.22 5.81 28.30
C GLU A 95 -9.16 4.99 27.40
N GLU A 96 -10.08 5.64 26.69
CA GLU A 96 -10.91 5.00 25.66
C GLU A 96 -10.07 4.52 24.49
N ARG A 97 -9.13 5.35 24.02
CA ARG A 97 -8.21 5.00 22.93
C ARG A 97 -7.33 3.80 23.30
N LYS A 98 -6.80 3.75 24.52
CA LYS A 98 -6.00 2.60 25.02
C LYS A 98 -6.80 1.31 25.02
N ARG A 99 -8.08 1.35 25.43
CA ARG A 99 -8.97 0.18 25.38
C ARG A 99 -9.22 -0.26 23.95
N LEU A 100 -9.48 0.67 23.03
CA LEU A 100 -9.64 0.36 21.61
C LEU A 100 -8.43 -0.35 21.03
N VAL A 101 -7.23 0.22 21.23
CA VAL A 101 -5.98 -0.38 20.75
C VAL A 101 -5.76 -1.77 21.36
N SER A 102 -6.02 -1.93 22.66
CA SER A 102 -5.89 -3.22 23.34
C SER A 102 -6.82 -4.29 22.77
N SER A 103 -8.08 -3.92 22.46
CA SER A 103 -9.06 -4.81 21.83
C SER A 103 -8.62 -5.24 20.44
N LEU A 104 -8.12 -4.30 19.61
CA LEU A 104 -7.61 -4.60 18.26
C LEU A 104 -6.41 -5.55 18.31
N VAL A 105 -5.43 -5.27 19.17
CA VAL A 105 -4.23 -6.10 19.34
C VAL A 105 -4.59 -7.50 19.80
N ARG A 106 -5.51 -7.63 20.77
CA ARG A 106 -5.98 -8.92 21.27
C ARG A 106 -6.67 -9.73 20.18
N PHE A 107 -7.64 -9.12 19.48
CA PHE A 107 -8.39 -9.78 18.40
C PHE A 107 -7.45 -10.34 17.33
N LEU A 108 -6.48 -9.55 16.88
CA LEU A 108 -5.52 -9.98 15.86
C LEU A 108 -4.56 -11.05 16.38
N ALA A 109 -4.09 -10.94 17.62
CA ALA A 109 -3.21 -11.94 18.21
C ALA A 109 -3.90 -13.31 18.37
N GLU A 110 -5.13 -13.32 18.86
CA GLU A 110 -5.97 -14.52 19.00
C GLU A 110 -6.33 -15.12 17.64
N GLY A 111 -6.52 -14.29 16.61
CA GLY A 111 -6.74 -14.72 15.23
C GLY A 111 -5.50 -15.23 14.48
N GLY A 112 -4.34 -15.33 15.14
CA GLY A 112 -3.09 -15.81 14.52
C GLY A 112 -2.26 -14.73 13.81
N TYR A 113 -2.68 -13.46 13.86
CA TYR A 113 -2.02 -12.33 13.21
C TYR A 113 -1.08 -11.57 14.17
N GLY A 114 -0.31 -12.29 15.01
CA GLY A 114 0.51 -11.68 16.07
C GLY A 114 1.58 -10.69 15.58
N LYS A 115 2.09 -10.83 14.36
CA LYS A 115 3.01 -9.84 13.76
C LYS A 115 2.30 -8.53 13.43
N LEU A 116 1.11 -8.60 12.84
CA LEU A 116 0.27 -7.43 12.54
C LEU A 116 -0.15 -6.74 13.84
N ALA A 117 -0.57 -7.52 14.85
CA ALA A 117 -0.92 -7.01 16.18
C ALA A 117 0.22 -6.20 16.80
N LYS A 118 1.47 -6.69 16.74
CA LYS A 118 2.65 -5.95 17.23
C LYS A 118 2.92 -4.66 16.45
N SER A 119 2.62 -4.63 15.15
CA SER A 119 2.82 -3.44 14.33
C SER A 119 1.77 -2.34 14.51
N LEU A 120 0.66 -2.62 15.21
CA LEU A 120 -0.37 -1.61 15.49
C LEU A 120 0.09 -0.51 16.44
N ILE A 121 1.13 -0.76 17.24
CA ILE A 121 1.68 0.23 18.19
C ILE A 121 3.11 0.53 17.78
N GLY A 122 3.38 1.79 17.47
CA GLY A 122 4.70 2.23 17.01
C GLY A 122 4.81 3.75 17.07
N PRO A 123 5.95 4.31 16.68
CA PRO A 123 6.07 5.75 16.64
C PRO A 123 5.22 6.35 15.53
N VAL A 124 4.65 7.50 15.86
CA VAL A 124 3.83 8.33 15.00
C VAL A 124 4.43 9.73 15.04
N TYR A 125 4.50 10.38 13.87
CA TYR A 125 5.10 11.70 13.72
C TYR A 125 4.02 12.72 13.35
N LEU A 126 3.68 13.56 14.33
CA LEU A 126 2.68 14.61 14.18
C LEU A 126 3.32 15.92 13.71
N LEU A 127 2.59 16.66 12.89
CA LEU A 127 2.94 17.94 12.29
C LEU A 127 1.97 19.00 12.84
N PRO A 128 2.09 19.41 14.12
CA PRO A 128 1.06 20.17 14.84
C PRO A 128 0.71 21.54 14.24
N LYS A 129 1.59 22.09 13.40
CA LYS A 129 1.37 23.37 12.71
C LYS A 129 0.57 23.24 11.40
N LEU A 130 0.29 22.01 10.96
CA LEU A 130 -0.53 21.75 9.77
C LEU A 130 -2.00 21.49 10.14
N ILE A 131 -2.85 21.61 9.11
CA ILE A 131 -4.28 21.29 9.19
C ILE A 131 -4.50 19.81 9.57
N PRO A 132 -5.64 19.45 10.17
CA PRO A 132 -5.91 18.09 10.66
C PRO A 132 -5.66 16.97 9.63
N GLU A 133 -5.96 17.23 8.36
CA GLU A 133 -5.80 16.28 7.25
C GLU A 133 -4.33 15.97 6.95
N LEU A 134 -3.43 16.93 7.20
CA LEU A 134 -1.98 16.79 6.96
C LEU A 134 -1.19 16.63 8.26
N ARG A 135 -1.89 16.36 9.37
CA ARG A 135 -1.31 16.40 10.71
C ARG A 135 -0.41 15.21 11.02
N GLU A 136 -0.58 14.07 10.37
CA GLU A 136 0.27 12.90 10.59
C GLU A 136 1.13 12.67 9.36
N ALA A 137 2.45 12.54 9.56
CA ALA A 137 3.42 12.55 8.48
C ALA A 137 3.37 11.29 7.60
N GLN A 138 3.07 10.12 8.16
CA GLN A 138 2.85 8.89 7.39
C GLN A 138 1.58 8.96 6.54
N GLU A 139 0.50 9.51 7.09
CA GLU A 139 -0.77 9.74 6.41
C GLU A 139 -0.57 10.70 5.25
N PHE A 140 0.12 11.82 5.49
CA PHE A 140 0.49 12.78 4.45
C PHE A 140 1.30 12.08 3.33
N SER A 141 2.26 11.24 3.70
CA SER A 141 3.04 10.48 2.71
C SER A 141 2.17 9.54 1.87
N THR A 142 1.22 8.85 2.50
CA THR A 142 0.24 8.01 1.81
C THR A 142 -0.65 8.81 0.86
N MET A 143 -1.03 10.05 1.22
CA MET A 143 -1.78 10.93 0.32
C MET A 143 -0.96 11.32 -0.91
N LEU A 144 0.31 11.70 -0.74
CA LEU A 144 1.20 12.02 -1.85
C LEU A 144 1.40 10.81 -2.78
N ASN A 145 1.58 9.63 -2.21
CA ASN A 145 1.68 8.37 -2.96
C ASN A 145 0.39 8.08 -3.76
N ALA A 146 -0.78 8.33 -3.17
CA ALA A 146 -2.05 8.18 -3.87
C ALA A 146 -2.16 9.17 -5.05
N CYS A 147 -1.79 10.45 -4.85
CA CYS A 147 -1.76 11.44 -5.94
C CYS A 147 -0.82 10.99 -7.08
N GLY A 148 0.39 10.55 -6.75
CA GLY A 148 1.38 10.07 -7.74
C GLY A 148 0.89 8.85 -8.53
N ARG A 149 0.31 7.85 -7.87
CA ARG A 149 -0.22 6.64 -8.53
C ARG A 149 -1.41 6.91 -9.44
N ASN A 150 -2.15 7.99 -9.22
CA ASN A 150 -3.26 8.39 -10.07
C ASN A 150 -2.85 9.48 -11.10
N GLY A 151 -1.55 9.74 -11.27
CA GLY A 151 -1.03 10.75 -12.21
C GLY A 151 -1.41 12.20 -11.88
N ARG A 152 -1.94 12.46 -10.68
CA ARG A 152 -2.38 13.79 -10.23
C ARG A 152 -1.30 14.49 -9.43
N PHE A 153 -0.17 14.74 -10.09
CA PHE A 153 0.99 15.41 -9.51
C PHE A 153 0.68 16.84 -9.07
N ASP A 154 -0.23 17.51 -9.78
CA ASP A 154 -0.77 18.82 -9.44
C ASP A 154 -1.40 18.84 -8.04
N LEU A 155 -2.20 17.82 -7.71
CA LEU A 155 -2.81 17.68 -6.39
C LEU A 155 -1.77 17.33 -5.32
N GLY A 156 -0.78 16.49 -5.66
CA GLY A 156 0.35 16.22 -4.76
C GLY A 156 1.11 17.48 -4.38
N MET A 157 1.35 18.37 -5.35
CA MET A 157 1.98 19.67 -5.09
C MET A 157 1.12 20.57 -4.21
N GLN A 158 -0.20 20.61 -4.43
CA GLN A 158 -1.12 21.37 -3.57
C GLN A 158 -1.03 20.92 -2.10
N LEU A 159 -0.95 19.61 -1.85
CA LEU A 159 -0.79 19.09 -0.50
C LEU A 159 0.53 19.54 0.14
N CYS A 160 1.64 19.54 -0.62
CA CYS A 160 2.93 20.07 -0.14
C CYS A 160 2.87 21.54 0.26
N PHE A 161 1.98 22.33 -0.34
CA PHE A 161 1.71 23.73 0.04
C PHE A 161 0.69 23.87 1.20
N GLY A 162 0.20 22.76 1.76
CA GLY A 162 -0.76 22.76 2.86
C GLY A 162 -2.22 22.86 2.41
N ASN A 163 -2.50 22.73 1.11
CA ASN A 163 -3.85 22.86 0.56
C ASN A 163 -4.51 21.49 0.41
N PHE A 164 -5.47 21.20 1.28
CA PHE A 164 -6.34 20.03 1.16
C PHE A 164 -7.68 20.43 0.54
N THR A 165 -7.91 20.04 -0.71
CA THR A 165 -9.10 20.41 -1.49
C THR A 165 -10.10 19.26 -1.57
N ASP A 166 -11.34 19.57 -1.94
CA ASP A 166 -12.37 18.54 -2.21
C ASP A 166 -11.93 17.56 -3.30
N GLU A 167 -11.13 18.03 -4.26
CA GLU A 167 -10.58 17.19 -5.31
C GLU A 167 -9.58 16.16 -4.77
N VAL A 168 -8.69 16.57 -3.84
CA VAL A 168 -7.83 15.63 -3.11
C VAL A 168 -8.67 14.64 -2.32
N ALA A 169 -9.69 15.12 -1.58
CA ALA A 169 -10.55 14.26 -0.77
C ALA A 169 -11.22 13.17 -1.62
N ASN A 170 -11.76 13.54 -2.78
CA ASN A 170 -12.41 12.65 -3.74
C ASN A 170 -11.42 11.64 -4.35
N LEU A 171 -10.21 12.09 -4.74
CA LEU A 171 -9.17 11.20 -5.25
C LEU A 171 -8.80 10.14 -4.22
N LEU A 172 -8.57 10.56 -2.97
CA LEU A 172 -8.20 9.65 -1.90
C LEU A 172 -9.33 8.66 -1.56
N ALA A 173 -10.60 9.09 -1.63
CA ALA A 173 -11.75 8.22 -1.44
C ALA A 173 -11.83 7.13 -2.52
N THR A 174 -11.69 7.53 -3.79
CA THR A 174 -11.68 6.60 -4.93
C THR A 174 -10.50 5.65 -4.86
N HIS A 175 -9.29 6.13 -4.58
CA HIS A 175 -8.10 5.29 -4.46
C HIS A 175 -8.26 4.21 -3.40
N ARG A 176 -8.82 4.56 -2.23
CA ARG A 176 -9.10 3.59 -1.16
C ARG A 176 -10.14 2.56 -1.56
N LYS A 177 -11.22 2.98 -2.24
CA LYS A 177 -12.22 2.04 -2.74
C LYS A 177 -11.57 1.03 -3.68
N ASN A 178 -10.77 1.50 -4.63
CA ASN A 178 -10.07 0.63 -5.58
C ASN A 178 -9.10 -0.35 -4.89
N LEU A 179 -8.37 0.09 -3.86
CA LEU A 179 -7.50 -0.79 -3.07
C LEU A 179 -8.30 -1.88 -2.34
N ARG A 180 -9.42 -1.53 -1.70
CA ARG A 180 -10.27 -2.52 -1.00
C ARG A 180 -10.84 -3.54 -1.96
N ASP A 181 -11.42 -3.08 -3.07
CA ASP A 181 -12.02 -3.93 -4.09
C ASP A 181 -10.94 -4.86 -4.69
N GLY A 182 -9.74 -4.32 -4.94
CA GLY A 182 -8.59 -5.10 -5.40
C GLY A 182 -8.09 -6.14 -4.41
N ILE A 183 -8.04 -5.83 -3.11
CA ILE A 183 -7.68 -6.81 -2.06
C ILE A 183 -8.73 -7.92 -1.99
N ALA A 184 -10.02 -7.57 -1.96
CA ALA A 184 -11.10 -8.55 -1.90
C ALA A 184 -11.08 -9.48 -3.13
N PHE A 185 -10.85 -8.91 -4.32
CA PHE A 185 -10.66 -9.68 -5.55
C PHE A 185 -9.45 -10.61 -5.43
N ALA A 186 -8.30 -10.10 -4.99
CA ALA A 186 -7.06 -10.87 -4.87
C ALA A 186 -7.21 -12.03 -3.89
N ILE A 187 -7.81 -11.83 -2.71
CA ILE A 187 -8.07 -12.90 -1.73
C ILE A 187 -8.91 -14.01 -2.35
N SER A 188 -9.93 -13.66 -3.13
CA SER A 188 -10.89 -14.61 -3.69
C SER A 188 -10.39 -15.34 -4.94
N ASN A 189 -9.48 -14.73 -5.72
CA ASN A 189 -9.06 -15.23 -7.04
C ASN A 189 -7.58 -15.64 -7.11
N MET A 190 -6.85 -15.59 -6.00
CA MET A 190 -5.44 -15.98 -5.95
C MET A 190 -5.27 -17.49 -6.20
N GLN A 191 -4.40 -17.83 -7.15
CA GLN A 191 -4.10 -19.21 -7.54
C GLN A 191 -2.73 -19.63 -7.00
N ASP A 192 -2.64 -20.84 -6.44
CA ASP A 192 -1.35 -21.45 -6.08
C ASP A 192 -0.81 -22.22 -7.29
N LEU A 193 0.25 -21.70 -7.92
CA LEU A 193 0.90 -22.35 -9.06
C LEU A 193 2.10 -23.23 -8.67
N GLY A 194 2.26 -23.54 -7.38
CA GLY A 194 3.37 -24.31 -6.85
C GLY A 194 4.49 -23.38 -6.35
N PRO A 195 5.38 -22.86 -7.22
CA PRO A 195 6.49 -21.99 -6.77
C PRO A 195 6.08 -20.57 -6.37
N PHE A 196 4.94 -20.08 -6.83
CA PHE A 196 4.43 -18.74 -6.51
C PHE A 196 2.90 -18.70 -6.56
N TYR A 197 2.33 -17.65 -5.95
CA TYR A 197 0.92 -17.30 -6.07
C TYR A 197 0.70 -16.35 -7.24
N LEU A 198 -0.35 -16.58 -8.02
CA LEU A 198 -0.76 -15.71 -9.12
C LEU A 198 -2.06 -14.98 -8.76
N ILE A 199 -2.06 -13.66 -8.94
CA ILE A 199 -3.25 -12.81 -8.91
C ILE A 199 -3.42 -12.22 -10.32
N ASP A 200 -4.34 -12.77 -11.10
CA ASP A 200 -4.68 -12.21 -12.40
C ASP A 200 -5.70 -11.07 -12.23
N GLY A 201 -5.20 -9.85 -12.05
CA GLY A 201 -6.01 -8.65 -11.86
C GLY A 201 -6.42 -7.97 -13.16
N ARG A 202 -6.14 -8.54 -14.33
CA ARG A 202 -6.48 -7.92 -15.63
C ARG A 202 -7.97 -7.63 -15.72
N GLY A 203 -8.33 -6.38 -15.98
CA GLY A 203 -9.72 -5.91 -16.04
C GLY A 203 -10.40 -5.70 -14.68
N ALA A 204 -9.78 -6.07 -13.56
CA ALA A 204 -10.33 -5.92 -12.22
C ALA A 204 -9.51 -4.98 -11.31
N ILE A 205 -8.19 -4.93 -11.52
CA ILE A 205 -7.24 -4.15 -10.72
C ILE A 205 -6.37 -3.32 -11.68
N SER A 206 -6.33 -2.01 -11.47
CA SER A 206 -5.48 -1.09 -12.25
C SER A 206 -3.99 -1.43 -12.09
N GLU A 207 -3.21 -1.25 -13.16
CA GLU A 207 -1.75 -1.44 -13.13
C GLU A 207 -1.05 -0.57 -12.08
N ASN A 208 -1.63 0.60 -11.77
CA ASN A 208 -1.09 1.55 -10.82
C ASN A 208 -1.18 1.07 -9.36
N ILE A 209 -2.02 0.06 -9.09
CA ILE A 209 -2.29 -0.44 -7.74
C ILE A 209 -2.04 -1.94 -7.56
N ILE A 210 -1.90 -2.74 -8.64
CA ILE A 210 -1.71 -4.20 -8.54
C ILE A 210 -0.52 -4.58 -7.64
N GLY A 211 0.59 -3.84 -7.73
CA GLY A 211 1.75 -4.06 -6.88
C GLY A 211 1.52 -3.70 -5.41
N VAL A 212 0.65 -2.72 -5.12
CA VAL A 212 0.25 -2.35 -3.75
C VAL A 212 -0.63 -3.45 -3.17
N VAL A 213 -1.63 -3.90 -3.93
CA VAL A 213 -2.53 -5.01 -3.56
C VAL A 213 -1.72 -6.27 -3.23
N CYS A 214 -0.80 -6.69 -4.11
CA CYS A 214 0.06 -7.86 -3.86
C CYS A 214 0.88 -7.68 -2.57
N GLY A 215 1.38 -6.48 -2.30
CA GLY A 215 2.12 -6.18 -1.07
C GLY A 215 1.24 -6.25 0.19
N MET A 216 -0.01 -5.81 0.10
CA MET A 216 -0.97 -5.86 1.21
C MET A 216 -1.43 -7.29 1.50
N ILE A 217 -1.64 -8.13 0.48
CA ILE A 217 -1.96 -9.56 0.67
C ILE A 217 -0.87 -10.30 1.44
N TYR A 218 0.40 -9.95 1.20
CA TYR A 218 1.48 -10.48 2.01
C TYR A 218 1.28 -10.18 3.48
N SER A 219 0.94 -8.95 3.85
CA SER A 219 0.82 -8.57 5.26
C SER A 219 -0.31 -9.30 6.02
N THR A 220 -1.25 -9.94 5.31
CA THR A 220 -2.50 -10.43 5.88
C THR A 220 -2.77 -11.92 5.71
N ALA A 221 -2.23 -12.59 4.69
CA ALA A 221 -2.68 -13.95 4.35
C ALA A 221 -1.57 -15.00 4.21
N ARG A 222 -0.51 -14.75 3.44
CA ARG A 222 0.51 -15.77 3.10
C ARG A 222 1.90 -15.16 2.88
N HIS A 223 2.94 -15.84 3.35
CA HIS A 223 4.34 -15.37 3.29
C HIS A 223 5.34 -16.41 2.78
N ASP A 224 4.87 -17.60 2.44
CA ASP A 224 5.68 -18.79 2.15
C ASP A 224 6.17 -18.84 0.69
N LYS A 225 5.56 -18.08 -0.22
CA LYS A 225 5.92 -18.05 -1.64
C LYS A 225 5.84 -16.64 -2.21
N PRO A 226 6.58 -16.30 -3.28
CA PRO A 226 6.39 -15.09 -4.08
C PRO A 226 4.94 -14.88 -4.55
N ILE A 227 4.49 -13.63 -4.70
CA ILE A 227 3.21 -13.27 -5.32
C ILE A 227 3.51 -12.53 -6.62
N ILE A 228 2.85 -12.93 -7.70
CA ILE A 228 2.88 -12.29 -9.01
C ILE A 228 1.47 -11.76 -9.31
N GLY A 229 1.37 -10.46 -9.53
CA GLY A 229 0.14 -9.78 -9.93
C GLY A 229 0.21 -9.34 -11.39
N LEU A 230 -0.88 -9.57 -12.13
CA LEU A 230 -1.03 -9.13 -13.52
C LEU A 230 -2.06 -8.01 -13.61
N ALA A 231 -1.81 -7.03 -14.47
CA ALA A 231 -2.75 -5.99 -14.85
C ALA A 231 -2.61 -5.66 -16.34
N ASN A 232 -3.68 -5.12 -16.94
CA ASN A 232 -3.59 -4.59 -18.30
C ASN A 232 -2.79 -3.28 -18.28
N GLU A 233 -1.97 -3.05 -19.30
CA GLU A 233 -1.39 -1.72 -19.53
C GLU A 233 -2.53 -0.73 -19.86
N GLU A 234 -2.64 0.35 -19.08
CA GLU A 234 -3.53 1.45 -19.36
C GLU A 234 -2.83 2.38 -20.36
N ILE A 235 -3.44 2.59 -21.53
CA ILE A 235 -2.89 3.53 -22.51
C ILE A 235 -3.04 4.94 -21.95
N THR A 236 -1.92 5.60 -21.65
CA THR A 236 -1.95 6.97 -21.18
C THR A 236 -2.27 7.95 -22.31
N SER A 237 -2.94 9.06 -22.01
CA SER A 237 -3.25 10.12 -23.00
C SER A 237 -2.00 10.68 -23.70
N SER A 238 -0.84 10.62 -23.04
CA SER A 238 0.47 10.97 -23.61
C SER A 238 0.95 9.97 -24.66
N GLU A 239 0.74 8.68 -24.44
CA GLU A 239 1.08 7.63 -25.41
C GLU A 239 0.10 7.57 -26.57
N LEU A 240 -1.15 7.97 -26.34
CA LEU A 240 -2.14 8.14 -27.41
C LEU A 240 -1.68 9.21 -28.42
N ARG A 241 -1.00 10.28 -27.96
CA ARG A 241 -0.45 11.33 -28.86
C ARG A 241 0.76 10.85 -29.65
N VAL A 242 1.59 9.97 -29.07
CA VAL A 242 2.74 9.38 -29.76
C VAL A 242 2.30 8.31 -30.76
N SER A 243 1.23 7.56 -30.45
CA SER A 243 0.66 6.53 -31.33
C SER A 243 -0.03 7.07 -32.59
N ILE A 244 -0.23 8.39 -32.71
CA ILE A 244 -0.65 9.05 -33.97
C ILE A 244 0.54 9.20 -34.94
N THR A 245 1.77 9.00 -34.46
CA THR A 245 2.91 8.75 -35.34
C THR A 245 2.86 7.30 -35.76
N ILE A 246 2.40 7.06 -36.98
CA ILE A 246 2.37 5.75 -37.63
C ILE A 246 3.76 5.11 -37.43
N PRO A 247 3.87 3.93 -36.79
CA PRO A 247 5.15 3.23 -36.75
C PRO A 247 5.60 3.00 -38.19
N GLU A 248 6.86 3.31 -38.52
CA GLU A 248 7.43 3.19 -39.89
C GLU A 248 7.23 1.80 -40.51
N THR A 249 6.84 0.80 -39.71
CA THR A 249 6.65 -0.60 -40.08
C THR A 249 5.19 -1.08 -40.17
N GLY A 250 4.19 -0.21 -40.01
CA GLY A 250 2.77 -0.54 -40.31
C GLY A 250 2.09 -1.56 -39.39
N ASN A 251 2.78 -2.10 -38.38
CA ASN A 251 2.17 -3.01 -37.41
C ASN A 251 1.69 -2.25 -36.15
N PRO A 252 0.48 -2.55 -35.64
CA PRO A 252 0.03 -2.00 -34.37
C PRO A 252 0.96 -2.44 -33.23
N LYS A 253 1.18 -1.55 -32.25
CA LYS A 253 1.92 -1.88 -31.02
C LYS A 253 1.26 -3.11 -30.37
N PRO A 254 1.99 -4.20 -30.09
CA PRO A 254 1.41 -5.39 -29.47
C PRO A 254 0.83 -5.02 -28.09
N GLU A 255 -0.34 -5.58 -27.77
CA GLU A 255 -0.93 -5.42 -26.44
C GLU A 255 0.03 -5.98 -25.38
N THR A 256 0.28 -5.22 -24.32
CA THR A 256 1.19 -5.65 -23.25
C THR A 256 0.47 -5.89 -21.93
N ILE A 257 1.09 -6.71 -21.08
CA ILE A 257 0.66 -6.98 -19.71
C ILE A 257 1.70 -6.40 -18.76
N LYS A 258 1.22 -5.71 -17.72
CA LYS A 258 2.02 -5.24 -16.60
C LYS A 258 2.04 -6.29 -15.51
N ILE A 259 3.25 -6.60 -15.05
CA ILE A 259 3.52 -7.61 -14.04
C ILE A 259 4.14 -6.90 -12.84
N SER A 260 3.60 -7.18 -11.66
CA SER A 260 4.18 -6.78 -10.37
C SER A 260 4.47 -8.02 -9.56
N SER A 261 5.67 -8.12 -9.00
CA SER A 261 6.05 -9.21 -8.10
C SER A 261 6.43 -8.69 -6.72
N ARG A 262 6.12 -9.49 -5.70
CA ARG A 262 6.41 -9.21 -4.28
C ARG A 262 6.95 -10.47 -3.62
N ALA A 263 7.90 -10.31 -2.70
CA ALA A 263 8.45 -11.39 -1.87
C ALA A 263 8.67 -10.90 -0.44
N ALA A 264 8.41 -11.78 0.52
CA ALA A 264 8.66 -11.51 1.94
C ALA A 264 10.17 -11.54 2.26
N LYS A 265 10.57 -10.82 3.32
CA LYS A 265 11.98 -10.77 3.79
C LYS A 265 12.63 -12.15 3.96
N PRO A 266 11.98 -13.19 4.53
CA PRO A 266 12.59 -14.51 4.67
C PRO A 266 12.92 -15.16 3.32
N LEU A 267 12.08 -14.98 2.29
CA LEU A 267 12.32 -15.51 0.95
C LEU A 267 13.54 -14.84 0.31
N VAL A 268 13.66 -13.53 0.47
CA VAL A 268 14.83 -12.79 -0.02
C VAL A 268 16.10 -13.16 0.73
N ALA A 269 16.02 -13.41 2.04
CA ALA A 269 17.13 -13.93 2.83
C ALA A 269 17.53 -15.35 2.39
N ALA A 270 16.57 -16.16 1.94
CA ALA A 270 16.79 -17.47 1.31
C ALA A 270 17.26 -17.39 -0.16
N GLY A 271 17.60 -16.20 -0.67
CA GLY A 271 18.22 -16.04 -1.99
C GLY A 271 17.26 -15.59 -3.11
N VAL A 272 15.94 -15.49 -2.86
CA VAL A 272 15.00 -15.02 -3.89
C VAL A 272 15.33 -13.58 -4.31
N ASN A 273 15.55 -13.38 -5.60
CA ASN A 273 15.81 -12.08 -6.20
C ASN A 273 14.83 -11.79 -7.33
N LEU A 274 13.69 -11.18 -7.00
CA LEU A 274 12.64 -10.88 -7.98
C LEU A 274 13.11 -9.93 -9.09
N GLY A 275 13.95 -8.94 -8.77
CA GLY A 275 14.49 -8.01 -9.76
C GLY A 275 15.27 -8.71 -10.86
N ALA A 276 16.12 -9.68 -10.48
CA ALA A 276 16.87 -10.48 -11.45
C ALA A 276 15.94 -11.40 -12.26
N ILE A 277 15.02 -12.10 -11.59
CA ILE A 277 14.07 -13.01 -12.24
C ILE A 277 13.21 -12.28 -13.26
N MET A 278 12.60 -11.14 -12.88
CA MET A 278 11.77 -10.35 -13.79
C MET A 278 12.57 -9.84 -14.99
N LYS A 279 13.83 -9.44 -14.79
CA LYS A 279 14.71 -9.00 -15.88
C LYS A 279 15.05 -10.13 -16.84
N GLU A 280 15.50 -11.28 -16.34
CA GLU A 280 15.89 -12.42 -17.16
C GLU A 280 14.71 -12.98 -17.94
N CYS A 281 13.59 -13.27 -17.27
CA CYS A 281 12.41 -13.86 -17.91
C CYS A 281 11.75 -12.91 -18.91
N SER A 282 11.73 -11.60 -18.64
CA SER A 282 11.14 -10.64 -19.58
C SER A 282 11.95 -10.51 -20.86
N LEU A 283 13.29 -10.54 -20.79
CA LEU A 283 14.15 -10.48 -21.98
C LEU A 283 13.94 -11.66 -22.93
N VAL A 284 13.67 -12.87 -22.39
CA VAL A 284 13.39 -14.07 -23.20
C VAL A 284 12.13 -13.89 -24.06
N VAL A 285 11.14 -13.17 -23.53
CA VAL A 285 9.85 -12.93 -24.21
C VAL A 285 9.76 -11.55 -24.87
N GLU A 286 10.90 -10.93 -25.17
CA GLU A 286 10.99 -9.60 -25.79
C GLU A 286 10.28 -8.48 -25.00
N GLY A 287 10.16 -8.67 -23.69
CA GLY A 287 9.65 -7.68 -22.75
C GLY A 287 10.76 -6.90 -22.05
N ALA A 288 10.37 -6.11 -21.06
CA ALA A 288 11.27 -5.36 -20.20
C ALA A 288 10.90 -5.55 -18.73
N GLY A 289 11.89 -5.77 -17.86
CA GLY A 289 11.66 -6.01 -16.45
C GLY A 289 12.87 -5.76 -15.58
N GLY A 290 12.62 -5.61 -14.28
CA GLY A 290 13.64 -5.33 -13.28
C GLY A 290 13.06 -4.85 -11.96
N GLY A 291 13.95 -4.44 -11.05
CA GLY A 291 13.57 -3.90 -9.75
C GLY A 291 14.47 -4.40 -8.63
N HIS A 292 13.95 -4.39 -7.41
CA HIS A 292 14.64 -4.83 -6.20
C HIS A 292 14.37 -6.31 -5.90
N ARG A 293 15.15 -6.88 -4.98
CA ARG A 293 14.99 -8.29 -4.57
C ARG A 293 13.59 -8.62 -4.03
N MET A 294 12.99 -7.70 -3.26
CA MET A 294 11.66 -7.88 -2.64
C MET A 294 10.49 -7.44 -3.52
N ALA A 295 10.73 -6.53 -4.47
CA ALA A 295 9.68 -5.92 -5.27
C ALA A 295 10.24 -5.56 -6.64
N ALA A 296 9.64 -6.14 -7.68
CA ALA A 296 10.06 -5.95 -9.06
C ALA A 296 8.83 -5.93 -9.98
N GLY A 297 9.04 -5.56 -11.24
CA GLY A 297 7.99 -5.58 -12.25
C GLY A 297 8.53 -5.93 -13.63
N ALA A 298 7.61 -6.25 -14.53
CA ALA A 298 7.88 -6.47 -15.94
C ALA A 298 6.72 -5.96 -16.81
N THR A 299 7.01 -5.65 -18.06
CA THR A 299 6.04 -5.42 -19.13
C THR A 299 6.36 -6.41 -20.23
N ILE A 300 5.39 -7.24 -20.64
CA ILE A 300 5.59 -8.29 -21.65
C ILE A 300 4.46 -8.29 -22.68
N PRO A 301 4.68 -8.81 -23.90
CA PRO A 301 3.61 -9.07 -24.86
C PRO A 301 2.57 -10.04 -24.29
N LYS A 302 1.29 -9.76 -24.51
CA LYS A 302 0.17 -10.51 -23.93
C LYS A 302 0.19 -11.99 -24.31
N GLU A 303 0.54 -12.28 -25.54
CA GLU A 303 0.65 -13.62 -26.13
C GLU A 303 1.79 -14.46 -25.55
N LYS A 304 2.75 -13.83 -24.85
CA LYS A 304 3.90 -14.50 -24.24
C LYS A 304 3.75 -14.77 -22.74
N LEU A 305 2.56 -14.55 -22.17
CA LEU A 305 2.33 -14.70 -20.73
C LEU A 305 2.66 -16.10 -20.20
N GLU A 306 2.21 -17.15 -20.90
CA GLU A 306 2.45 -18.53 -20.46
C GLU A 306 3.94 -18.88 -20.44
N GLU A 307 4.66 -18.51 -21.50
CA GLU A 307 6.11 -18.69 -21.62
C GLU A 307 6.86 -17.95 -20.50
N PHE A 308 6.46 -16.70 -20.23
CA PHE A 308 7.03 -15.92 -19.14
C PHE A 308 6.80 -16.55 -17.77
N LEU A 309 5.56 -16.96 -17.45
CA LEU A 309 5.22 -17.56 -16.16
C LEU A 309 5.95 -18.89 -15.94
N ALA A 310 6.14 -19.69 -17.01
CA ALA A 310 6.94 -20.91 -16.95
C ALA A 310 8.40 -20.61 -16.63
N GLY A 311 9.00 -19.60 -17.27
CA GLY A 311 10.35 -19.13 -16.97
C GLY A 311 10.52 -18.68 -15.53
N VAL A 312 9.55 -17.90 -15.01
CA VAL A 312 9.57 -17.45 -13.61
C VAL A 312 9.46 -18.63 -12.64
N SER A 313 8.58 -19.59 -12.94
CA SER A 313 8.41 -20.81 -12.15
C SER A 313 9.74 -21.57 -12.00
N HIS A 314 10.43 -21.78 -13.13
CA HIS A 314 11.73 -22.45 -13.16
C HIS A 314 12.81 -21.68 -12.37
N ALA A 315 12.87 -20.35 -12.55
CA ALA A 315 13.87 -19.51 -11.87
C ALA A 315 13.70 -19.51 -10.34
N ILE A 316 12.45 -19.48 -9.85
CA ILE A 316 12.16 -19.56 -8.41
C ILE A 316 12.57 -20.93 -7.86
N GLN A 317 12.19 -22.02 -8.52
CA GLN A 317 12.53 -23.38 -8.09
C GLN A 317 14.04 -23.62 -8.00
N LYS A 318 14.79 -23.13 -8.98
CA LYS A 318 16.27 -23.21 -8.98
C LYS A 318 16.88 -22.52 -7.75
N THR A 319 16.26 -21.44 -7.30
CA THR A 319 16.73 -20.68 -6.13
C THR A 319 16.40 -21.39 -4.81
N SER A 320 15.25 -22.06 -4.71
CA SER A 320 14.83 -22.80 -3.52
C SER A 320 15.53 -24.16 -3.34
N SER A 321 16.33 -24.60 -4.32
CA SER A 321 17.05 -25.89 -4.32
C SER A 321 18.50 -25.77 -3.84
N VAL A 322 18.92 -24.57 -3.40
CA VAL A 322 20.26 -24.23 -2.89
C VAL A 322 20.14 -23.90 -1.41
#